data_AF-A0A5A7PX42-F1
#
_entry.id   AF-A0A5A7PX42-F1
#
_cell.length_a   1.000
_cell.length_b   1.000
_cell.length_c   1.000
_cell.angle_alpha   90.00
_cell.angle_beta   90.00
_cell.angle_gamma   90.00
#
_symmetry.space_group_name_H-M   'P 1'
#
loop_
_entity.id
_entity.type
_entity.pdbx_description
1 polymer ?
#
loop_
_entity_poly.entity_id
_entity_poly.type
_entity_poly.pdbx_seq_one_letter_code
_entity_poly.pdbx_strand_id
1 'polypeptide(L)'
;MSPDNVQFSSKYGGRGVSNGQIEVQKRELMTLRPSKYICSSIIDVWSIVLNHIESERSPNSPLRFFASTKTCFFFPIHHAEHFSLMCFDIKKVYVSHFDSSTAALDNSLDVKYNDIPMALGIMLSQYLDHCGLIEKAVAIRNMKVERIKMSWGEEMHKKDTGICMMRLMETHISNAVENWRLGIKLNCQTQLKFLRGNYCAPILAAENNMLNHLCMSVADMHYQLSFEDSSVDIVPPWINEIIVEYEE
;
A
#
# COMPACT_ATOMS: atom_id res chain seq x y z
N MET A 1 30.73 -17.73 4.19
CA MET A 1 29.71 -18.37 5.05
C MET A 1 28.35 -18.12 4.40
N SER A 2 27.55 -19.16 4.16
CA SER A 2 26.26 -19.07 3.46
C SER A 2 25.22 -18.31 4.31
N PRO A 3 24.31 -17.51 3.73
CA PRO A 3 23.36 -16.68 4.49
C PRO A 3 22.16 -17.43 5.11
N ASP A 4 22.13 -18.77 5.05
CA ASP A 4 20.89 -19.53 5.23
C ASP A 4 20.56 -19.99 6.67
N ASN A 5 21.31 -19.56 7.69
CA ASN A 5 21.17 -20.12 9.05
C ASN A 5 20.87 -19.10 10.16
N VAL A 6 19.93 -18.18 9.93
CA VAL A 6 19.26 -17.52 11.07
C VAL A 6 18.05 -18.36 11.48
N GLN A 7 18.31 -19.38 12.30
CA GLN A 7 17.26 -20.11 13.02
C GLN A 7 16.65 -19.19 14.07
N PHE A 8 15.38 -18.83 13.88
CA PHE A 8 14.57 -18.25 14.95
C PHE A 8 14.37 -19.31 16.04
N SER A 9 15.07 -19.18 17.17
CA SER A 9 14.96 -20.12 18.29
C SER A 9 13.51 -20.21 18.78
N SER A 10 13.04 -21.45 18.99
CA SER A 10 11.66 -21.81 19.34
C SER A 10 11.29 -21.53 20.81
N LYS A 11 11.95 -20.59 21.48
CA LYS A 11 11.75 -20.40 22.93
C LYS A 11 10.52 -19.59 23.33
N TYR A 12 9.81 -18.98 22.37
CA TYR A 12 8.61 -18.20 22.64
C TYR A 12 7.52 -18.51 21.60
N GLY A 13 6.63 -19.43 21.96
CA GLY A 13 5.45 -19.76 21.17
C GLY A 13 4.53 -18.53 21.00
N GLY A 14 4.28 -18.18 19.74
CA GLY A 14 3.08 -17.44 19.33
C GLY A 14 2.95 -15.97 19.73
N ARG A 15 3.83 -15.07 19.29
CA ARG A 15 3.52 -13.62 19.33
C ARG A 15 3.59 -12.97 17.95
N GLY A 16 2.47 -12.35 17.56
CA GLY A 16 2.32 -11.44 16.44
C GLY A 16 2.54 -9.98 16.82
N VAL A 17 2.39 -9.07 15.85
CA VAL A 17 2.33 -7.61 15.99
C VAL A 17 0.88 -7.19 16.24
N SER A 18 0.64 -6.19 17.09
CA SER A 18 -0.68 -5.62 17.36
C SER A 18 -0.62 -4.12 17.10
N ASN A 19 -1.37 -3.62 16.12
CA ASN A 19 -1.45 -2.20 15.75
C ASN A 19 -2.80 -1.58 16.15
N GLY A 20 -3.16 -1.70 17.43
CA GLY A 20 -4.34 -1.06 18.06
C GLY A 20 -5.71 -1.65 17.70
N GLN A 21 -5.88 -2.25 16.52
CA GLN A 21 -7.12 -2.93 16.10
C GLN A 21 -6.88 -4.21 15.28
N ILE A 22 -5.68 -4.42 14.73
CA ILE A 22 -5.33 -5.58 13.90
C ILE A 22 -4.15 -6.31 14.54
N GLU A 23 -4.31 -7.63 14.75
CA GLU A 23 -3.24 -8.53 15.19
C GLU A 23 -2.70 -9.29 13.98
N VAL A 24 -1.40 -9.14 13.69
CA VAL A 24 -0.68 -9.82 12.62
C VAL A 24 0.27 -10.83 13.22
N GLN A 25 0.01 -12.10 13.01
CA GLN A 25 0.84 -13.16 13.55
C GLN A 25 2.21 -13.19 12.86
N LYS A 26 3.23 -13.72 13.55
CA LYS A 26 4.57 -13.90 12.95
C LYS A 26 4.51 -14.59 11.59
N ARG A 27 3.63 -15.59 11.41
CA ARG A 27 3.45 -16.30 10.13
C ARG A 27 3.02 -15.37 8.98
N GLU A 28 2.24 -14.33 9.29
CA GLU A 28 1.76 -13.34 8.32
C GLU A 28 2.86 -12.35 7.99
N LEU A 29 3.65 -11.90 8.99
CA LEU A 29 4.90 -11.14 8.74
C LEU A 29 5.88 -11.91 7.84
N MET A 30 5.96 -13.24 7.98
CA MET A 30 6.84 -14.04 7.12
C MET A 30 6.45 -14.00 5.64
N THR A 31 5.26 -13.50 5.28
CA THR A 31 4.86 -13.29 3.88
C THR A 31 5.62 -12.18 3.19
N LEU A 32 6.25 -11.27 3.96
CA LEU A 32 7.18 -10.27 3.41
C LEU A 32 8.51 -10.91 2.93
N ARG A 33 8.80 -12.18 3.25
CA ARG A 33 9.99 -12.85 2.70
C ARG A 33 9.96 -12.91 1.16
N PRO A 34 11.12 -12.97 0.50
CA PRO A 34 11.20 -13.06 -0.95
C PRO A 34 10.36 -14.21 -1.52
N SER A 35 9.74 -13.97 -2.67
CA SER A 35 8.92 -14.95 -3.41
C SER A 35 7.69 -15.51 -2.68
N LYS A 36 7.18 -14.82 -1.65
CA LYS A 36 5.92 -15.18 -0.98
C LYS A 36 4.77 -14.27 -1.39
N TYR A 37 3.56 -14.83 -1.46
CA TYR A 37 2.33 -14.06 -1.58
C TYR A 37 2.12 -13.27 -0.30
N ILE A 38 1.91 -11.96 -0.44
CA ILE A 38 1.56 -11.08 0.67
C ILE A 38 0.13 -11.41 1.13
N CYS A 39 -0.08 -11.51 2.44
CA CYS A 39 -1.42 -11.64 3.00
C CYS A 39 -2.08 -10.27 3.18
N SER A 40 -3.42 -10.23 3.16
CA SER A 40 -4.17 -8.98 3.28
C SER A 40 -3.90 -8.24 4.59
N SER A 41 -3.70 -8.95 5.69
CA SER A 41 -3.41 -8.35 7.00
C SER A 41 -2.12 -7.52 7.02
N ILE A 42 -1.14 -7.83 6.15
CA ILE A 42 0.06 -7.00 5.96
C ILE A 42 -0.24 -5.72 5.18
N ILE A 43 -1.15 -5.77 4.21
CA ILE A 43 -1.61 -4.58 3.47
C ILE A 43 -2.40 -3.64 4.41
N ASP A 44 -3.24 -4.22 5.28
CA ASP A 44 -4.00 -3.46 6.26
C ASP A 44 -3.06 -2.76 7.26
N VAL A 45 -2.09 -3.49 7.81
CA VAL A 45 -1.07 -2.91 8.70
C VAL A 45 -0.27 -1.80 8.02
N TRP A 46 0.11 -1.99 6.75
CA TRP A 46 0.80 -0.96 5.99
C TRP A 46 -0.04 0.32 5.81
N SER A 47 -1.34 0.17 5.58
CA SER A 47 -2.27 1.32 5.53
C SER A 47 -2.27 2.11 6.84
N ILE A 48 -2.25 1.41 7.98
CA ILE A 48 -2.19 2.06 9.30
C ILE A 48 -0.85 2.75 9.51
N VAL A 49 0.26 2.11 9.14
CA VAL A 49 1.61 2.71 9.23
C VAL A 49 1.69 3.99 8.39
N LEU A 50 1.20 3.97 7.15
CA LEU A 50 1.18 5.15 6.29
C LEU A 50 0.31 6.28 6.86
N ASN A 51 -0.85 5.96 7.44
CA ASN A 51 -1.68 6.95 8.11
C ASN A 51 -1.00 7.61 9.31
N HIS A 52 -0.24 6.84 10.09
CA HIS A 52 0.52 7.36 11.22
C HIS A 52 1.66 8.27 10.74
N ILE A 53 2.47 7.83 9.77
CA ILE A 53 3.53 8.64 9.15
C ILE A 53 2.97 9.96 8.62
N GLU A 54 1.83 9.94 7.93
CA GLU A 54 1.21 11.15 7.39
C GLU A 54 0.72 12.09 8.49
N SER A 55 0.23 11.55 9.62
CA SER A 55 -0.23 12.37 10.76
C SER A 55 0.89 13.19 11.41
N GLU A 56 2.14 12.80 11.20
CA GLU A 56 3.33 13.49 11.73
C GLU A 56 3.92 14.53 10.75
N ARG A 57 3.41 14.62 9.52
CA ARG A 57 3.94 15.54 8.51
C ARG A 57 3.49 16.98 8.75
N SER A 58 4.28 17.92 8.21
CA SER A 58 4.00 19.35 8.26
C SER A 58 2.62 19.67 7.64
N PRO A 59 1.84 20.60 8.23
CA PRO A 59 0.55 21.04 7.68
C PRO A 59 0.62 21.59 6.25
N ASN A 60 1.80 22.05 5.81
CA ASN A 60 2.02 22.60 4.48
C ASN A 60 2.42 21.54 3.45
N SER A 61 2.65 20.29 3.87
CA SER A 61 2.97 19.21 2.94
C SER A 61 1.74 18.80 2.13
N PRO A 62 1.89 18.38 0.87
CA PRO A 62 0.79 17.76 0.14
C PRO A 62 0.26 16.57 0.93
N LEU A 63 -1.04 16.57 1.26
CA LEU A 63 -1.68 15.51 2.05
C LEU A 63 -1.69 14.18 1.28
N ARG A 64 -1.12 13.13 1.89
CA ARG A 64 -1.04 11.76 1.36
C ARG A 64 -1.69 10.77 2.35
N PHE A 65 -2.97 10.96 2.64
CA PHE A 65 -3.69 10.10 3.60
C PHE A 65 -4.24 8.81 2.99
N PHE A 66 -4.18 7.72 3.76
CA PHE A 66 -4.85 6.45 3.48
C PHE A 66 -6.19 6.37 4.21
N ALA A 67 -7.24 7.01 3.65
CA ALA A 67 -8.59 7.22 4.21
C ALA A 67 -8.83 8.57 4.88
N SER A 68 -8.68 9.67 4.13
CA SER A 68 -9.08 11.02 4.57
C SER A 68 -10.28 11.55 3.81
N THR A 69 -11.24 12.11 4.55
CA THR A 69 -12.41 12.83 4.01
C THR A 69 -12.05 14.10 3.24
N LYS A 70 -10.80 14.56 3.34
CA LYS A 70 -10.31 15.79 2.69
C LYS A 70 -9.66 15.54 1.32
N THR A 71 -9.10 14.35 1.10
CA THR A 71 -8.26 14.08 -0.08
C THR A 71 -8.71 12.79 -0.78
N CYS A 72 -8.27 11.62 -0.31
CA CYS A 72 -8.58 10.34 -0.94
C CYS A 72 -8.88 9.23 0.10
N PHE A 73 -9.68 8.25 -0.31
CA PHE A 73 -9.78 6.95 0.36
C PHE A 73 -9.20 5.86 -0.52
N PHE A 74 -8.34 5.03 0.06
CA PHE A 74 -7.79 3.86 -0.61
C PHE A 74 -8.35 2.60 0.01
N PHE A 75 -8.91 1.72 -0.82
CA PHE A 75 -9.39 0.41 -0.42
C PHE A 75 -8.57 -0.66 -1.13
N PRO A 76 -7.68 -1.37 -0.42
CA PRO A 76 -7.07 -2.57 -0.97
C PRO A 76 -8.15 -3.65 -1.11
N ILE A 77 -8.27 -4.21 -2.31
CA ILE A 77 -9.23 -5.28 -2.61
C ILE A 77 -8.43 -6.56 -2.82
N HIS A 78 -8.67 -7.55 -1.96
CA HIS A 78 -8.16 -8.91 -2.12
C HIS A 78 -9.30 -9.82 -2.58
N HIS A 79 -9.19 -10.34 -3.79
CA HIS A 79 -10.17 -11.28 -4.35
C HIS A 79 -9.46 -12.37 -5.16
N ALA A 80 -9.78 -13.65 -4.88
CA ALA A 80 -9.24 -14.81 -5.60
C ALA A 80 -7.71 -14.77 -5.82
N GLU A 81 -6.93 -14.53 -4.74
CA GLU A 81 -5.47 -14.45 -4.73
C GLU A 81 -4.85 -13.27 -5.52
N HIS A 82 -5.67 -12.27 -5.84
CA HIS A 82 -5.25 -11.07 -6.57
C HIS A 82 -5.51 -9.82 -5.73
N PHE A 83 -4.54 -8.90 -5.72
CA PHE A 83 -4.66 -7.59 -5.09
C PHE A 83 -4.89 -6.50 -6.13
N SER A 84 -5.87 -5.64 -5.87
CA SER A 84 -6.12 -4.40 -6.61
C SER A 84 -6.39 -3.23 -5.65
N LEU A 85 -6.27 -1.99 -6.11
CA LEU A 85 -6.48 -0.78 -5.30
C LEU A 85 -7.68 -0.03 -5.83
N MET A 86 -8.61 0.35 -4.98
CA MET A 86 -9.58 1.39 -5.33
C MET A 86 -9.17 2.69 -4.65
N CYS A 87 -9.12 3.77 -5.41
CA CYS A 87 -8.89 5.12 -4.92
C CYS A 87 -10.14 5.95 -5.17
N PHE A 88 -10.73 6.49 -4.11
CA PHE A 88 -11.78 7.48 -4.16
C PHE A 88 -11.17 8.85 -3.87
N ASP A 89 -10.88 9.63 -4.91
CA ASP A 89 -10.48 11.02 -4.80
C ASP A 89 -11.72 11.88 -4.53
N ILE A 90 -11.83 12.32 -3.28
CA ILE A 90 -12.98 13.09 -2.79
C ILE A 90 -12.94 14.54 -3.28
N LYS A 91 -11.75 15.06 -3.57
CA LYS A 91 -11.58 16.44 -4.04
C LYS A 91 -11.94 16.56 -5.52
N LYS A 92 -11.47 15.61 -6.33
CA LYS A 92 -11.76 15.56 -7.77
C LYS A 92 -13.09 14.89 -8.08
N VAL A 93 -13.71 14.22 -7.09
CA VAL A 93 -14.91 13.41 -7.31
C VAL A 93 -14.59 12.39 -8.40
N TYR A 94 -13.56 11.58 -8.15
CA TYR A 94 -13.00 10.66 -9.14
C TYR A 94 -12.61 9.32 -8.49
N VAL A 95 -12.98 8.20 -9.12
CA VAL A 95 -12.76 6.85 -8.57
C VAL A 95 -11.96 6.07 -9.58
N SER A 96 -10.77 5.68 -9.15
CA SER A 96 -9.83 4.92 -9.96
C SER A 96 -9.61 3.54 -9.36
N HIS A 97 -9.64 2.52 -10.22
CA HIS A 97 -9.38 1.15 -9.84
C HIS A 97 -8.10 0.65 -10.51
N PHE A 98 -7.07 0.42 -9.71
CA PHE A 98 -5.75 -0.03 -10.11
C PHE A 98 -5.72 -1.55 -10.06
N ASP A 99 -5.81 -2.14 -11.23
CA ASP A 99 -5.86 -3.58 -11.40
C ASP A 99 -4.83 -4.02 -12.44
N SER A 100 -3.88 -4.84 -11.99
CA SER A 100 -2.85 -5.41 -12.85
C SER A 100 -3.32 -6.63 -13.65
N SER A 101 -4.56 -7.08 -13.48
CA SER A 101 -5.04 -8.31 -14.11
C SER A 101 -5.38 -8.15 -15.61
N THR A 102 -5.40 -9.27 -16.33
CA THR A 102 -5.70 -9.35 -17.77
C THR A 102 -7.13 -9.81 -18.07
N ALA A 103 -7.94 -10.08 -17.04
CA ALA A 103 -9.31 -10.56 -17.20
C ALA A 103 -10.21 -9.43 -17.74
N ALA A 104 -10.20 -9.34 -19.07
CA ALA A 104 -11.12 -8.73 -20.02
C ALA A 104 -11.63 -7.30 -19.76
N LEU A 105 -11.39 -6.46 -20.77
CA LEU A 105 -12.10 -5.22 -21.10
C LEU A 105 -13.62 -5.43 -21.35
N ASP A 106 -14.10 -6.67 -21.30
CA ASP A 106 -15.38 -7.13 -21.87
C ASP A 106 -16.38 -7.68 -20.82
N ASN A 107 -15.93 -8.03 -19.62
CA ASN A 107 -16.83 -8.40 -18.52
C ASN A 107 -16.65 -7.37 -17.41
N SER A 108 -17.72 -6.66 -17.04
CA SER A 108 -17.67 -5.50 -16.14
C SER A 108 -16.87 -5.79 -14.87
N LEU A 109 -16.31 -4.73 -14.25
CA LEU A 109 -15.67 -4.83 -12.92
C LEU A 109 -16.52 -5.64 -11.93
N ASP A 110 -17.85 -5.56 -12.06
CA ASP A 110 -18.83 -6.30 -11.27
C ASP A 110 -18.76 -7.82 -11.47
N VAL A 111 -18.45 -8.29 -12.68
CA VAL A 111 -18.28 -9.74 -12.94
C VAL A 111 -17.03 -10.28 -12.26
N LYS A 112 -15.96 -9.49 -12.19
CA LYS A 112 -14.68 -9.94 -11.65
C LYS A 112 -14.55 -9.77 -10.14
N TYR A 113 -15.04 -8.65 -9.61
CA TYR A 113 -14.92 -8.28 -8.21
C TYR A 113 -16.25 -8.39 -7.47
N ASN A 114 -17.29 -8.95 -8.10
CA ASN A 114 -18.67 -8.87 -7.63
C ASN A 114 -19.09 -7.41 -7.42
N ASP A 115 -20.15 -7.18 -6.65
CA ASP A 115 -20.61 -5.85 -6.27
C ASP A 115 -19.66 -5.11 -5.29
N ILE A 116 -18.43 -5.61 -5.02
CA ILE A 116 -17.49 -5.00 -4.06
C ILE A 116 -17.20 -3.53 -4.37
N PRO A 117 -16.87 -3.12 -5.62
CA PRO A 117 -16.66 -1.71 -5.95
C PRO A 117 -17.86 -0.83 -5.61
N MET A 118 -19.06 -1.29 -5.97
CA MET A 118 -20.31 -0.57 -5.71
C MET A 118 -20.62 -0.50 -4.20
N ALA A 119 -20.44 -1.61 -3.48
CA ALA A 119 -20.65 -1.68 -2.04
C ALA A 119 -19.71 -0.72 -1.28
N LEU A 120 -18.43 -0.66 -1.67
CA LEU A 120 -17.47 0.30 -1.12
C LEU A 120 -17.90 1.75 -1.37
N GLY A 121 -18.36 2.07 -2.58
CA GLY A 121 -18.89 3.40 -2.90
C GLY A 121 -20.11 3.78 -2.06
N ILE A 122 -21.04 2.85 -1.85
CA ILE A 122 -22.22 3.06 -0.99
C ILE A 122 -21.81 3.29 0.46
N MET A 123 -20.94 2.43 1.00
CA MET A 123 -20.45 2.56 2.39
C MET A 123 -19.71 3.87 2.60
N LEU A 124 -18.84 4.26 1.66
CA LEU A 124 -18.12 5.53 1.75
C LEU A 124 -19.07 6.73 1.65
N SER A 125 -20.05 6.68 0.75
CA SER A 125 -21.09 7.70 0.65
C SER A 125 -21.83 7.87 1.97
N GLN A 126 -22.27 6.77 2.59
CA GLN A 126 -22.92 6.80 3.90
C GLN A 126 -22.01 7.40 4.98
N TYR A 127 -20.74 7.03 5.01
CA TYR A 127 -19.78 7.59 5.95
C TYR A 127 -19.59 9.11 5.76
N LEU A 128 -19.46 9.58 4.52
CA LEU A 128 -19.34 11.00 4.21
C LEU A 128 -20.59 11.79 4.62
N ASP A 129 -21.78 11.23 4.41
CA ASP A 129 -23.04 11.81 4.86
C ASP A 129 -23.09 11.95 6.39
N HIS A 130 -22.70 10.92 7.12
CA HIS A 130 -22.57 10.96 8.59
C HIS A 130 -21.52 11.99 9.06
N CYS A 131 -20.49 12.26 8.26
CA CYS A 131 -19.50 13.31 8.53
C CYS A 131 -20.01 14.72 8.18
N GLY A 132 -21.25 14.88 7.71
CA GLY A 132 -21.83 16.15 7.28
C GLY A 132 -21.38 16.60 5.87
N LEU A 133 -20.74 15.73 5.09
CA LEU A 133 -20.24 16.01 3.75
C LEU A 133 -21.24 15.58 2.67
N ILE A 134 -22.48 16.07 2.77
CA ILE A 134 -23.65 15.61 1.99
C ILE A 134 -23.40 15.69 0.47
N GLU A 135 -22.88 16.81 -0.03
CA GLU A 135 -22.64 17.00 -1.47
C GLU A 135 -21.63 15.96 -2.01
N LYS A 136 -20.55 15.71 -1.25
CA LYS A 136 -19.54 14.70 -1.59
C LYS A 136 -20.11 13.29 -1.52
N ALA A 137 -20.96 13.00 -0.51
CA ALA A 137 -21.63 11.72 -0.37
C ALA A 137 -22.49 11.39 -1.58
N VAL A 138 -23.29 12.34 -2.06
CA VAL A 138 -24.13 12.18 -3.26
C VAL A 138 -23.26 11.98 -4.51
N ALA A 139 -22.19 12.76 -4.64
CA ALA A 139 -21.31 12.69 -5.79
C ALA A 139 -20.61 11.32 -5.91
N ILE A 140 -20.08 10.79 -4.80
CA ILE A 140 -19.43 9.48 -4.74
C ILE A 140 -20.42 8.34 -5.03
N ARG A 141 -21.66 8.44 -4.55
CA ARG A 141 -22.68 7.38 -4.73
C ARG A 141 -23.02 7.10 -6.19
N ASN A 142 -23.02 8.14 -7.04
CA ASN A 142 -23.48 8.05 -8.42
C ASN A 142 -22.34 7.85 -9.42
N MET A 143 -21.13 7.61 -8.92
CA MET A 143 -19.94 7.74 -9.74
C MET A 143 -19.57 6.47 -10.46
N LYS A 144 -19.06 6.63 -11.68
CA LYS A 144 -18.53 5.52 -12.46
C LYS A 144 -17.08 5.25 -12.04
N VAL A 145 -16.79 3.99 -11.74
CA VAL A 145 -15.42 3.52 -11.48
C VAL A 145 -14.66 3.49 -12.81
N GLU A 146 -13.53 4.21 -12.87
CA GLU A 146 -12.62 4.11 -14.00
C GLU A 146 -11.50 3.12 -13.69
N ARG A 147 -11.35 2.11 -14.54
CA ARG A 147 -10.25 1.16 -14.42
C ARG A 147 -8.98 1.76 -15.01
N ILE A 148 -7.94 1.88 -14.19
CA ILE A 148 -6.63 2.33 -14.62
C ILE A 148 -5.84 1.11 -15.08
N LYS A 149 -5.65 0.99 -16.40
CA LYS A 149 -4.79 -0.05 -16.96
C LYS A 149 -3.33 0.30 -16.65
N MET A 150 -2.68 -0.55 -15.86
CA MET A 150 -1.26 -0.40 -15.58
C MET A 150 -0.44 -0.99 -16.71
N SER A 151 0.50 -0.21 -17.27
CA SER A 151 1.38 -0.65 -18.37
C SER A 151 2.23 -1.88 -18.04
N TRP A 152 2.45 -2.16 -16.76
CA TRP A 152 3.22 -3.30 -16.26
C TRP A 152 2.36 -4.49 -15.81
N GLY A 153 1.02 -4.37 -15.83
CA GLY A 153 0.15 -5.35 -15.20
C GLY A 153 0.25 -6.76 -15.79
N GLU A 154 0.40 -6.84 -17.11
CA GLU A 154 0.40 -8.08 -17.89
C GLU A 154 1.62 -8.97 -17.63
N GLU A 155 2.73 -8.36 -17.24
CA GLU A 155 4.01 -9.04 -17.07
C GLU A 155 4.37 -9.29 -15.59
N MET A 156 3.65 -8.68 -14.64
CA MET A 156 3.95 -8.78 -13.21
C MET A 156 3.49 -10.13 -12.63
N HIS A 157 4.36 -10.79 -11.88
CA HIS A 157 4.01 -12.03 -11.19
C HIS A 157 2.93 -11.82 -10.11
N LYS A 158 1.90 -12.69 -10.09
CA LYS A 158 0.78 -12.62 -9.12
C LYS A 158 1.23 -12.48 -7.66
N LYS A 159 2.27 -13.23 -7.27
CA LYS A 159 2.84 -13.20 -5.90
C LYS A 159 3.40 -11.84 -5.46
N ASP A 160 3.72 -10.97 -6.42
CA ASP A 160 4.33 -9.66 -6.18
C ASP A 160 3.31 -8.50 -6.31
N THR A 161 2.06 -8.79 -6.67
CA THR A 161 0.98 -7.80 -6.76
C THR A 161 0.74 -7.07 -5.43
N GLY A 162 0.88 -7.76 -4.29
CA GLY A 162 0.80 -7.14 -2.97
C GLY A 162 1.92 -6.15 -2.68
N ILE A 163 3.16 -6.40 -3.15
CA ILE A 163 4.26 -5.44 -3.00
C ILE A 163 4.05 -4.23 -3.91
N CYS A 164 3.54 -4.45 -5.12
CA CYS A 164 3.18 -3.37 -6.03
C CYS A 164 2.04 -2.52 -5.44
N MET A 165 1.08 -3.16 -4.76
CA MET A 165 0.00 -2.48 -4.04
C MET A 165 0.54 -1.57 -2.95
N MET A 166 1.38 -2.12 -2.06
CA MET A 166 2.02 -1.35 -0.98
C MET A 166 2.85 -0.19 -1.55
N ARG A 167 3.49 -0.39 -2.71
CA ARG A 167 4.25 0.65 -3.40
C ARG A 167 3.38 1.74 -3.99
N LEU A 168 2.26 1.40 -4.63
CA LEU A 168 1.30 2.39 -5.12
C LEU A 168 0.78 3.24 -3.97
N MET A 169 0.42 2.61 -2.86
CA MET A 169 0.04 3.32 -1.64
C MET A 169 1.15 4.31 -1.21
N GLU A 170 2.40 3.86 -1.10
CA GLU A 170 3.51 4.75 -0.73
C GLU A 170 3.74 5.91 -1.72
N THR A 171 3.64 5.66 -3.03
CA THR A 171 3.97 6.65 -4.07
C THR A 171 2.82 7.56 -4.47
N HIS A 172 1.69 7.50 -3.77
CA HIS A 172 0.57 8.38 -4.05
C HIS A 172 0.92 9.85 -3.74
N ILE A 173 1.02 10.65 -4.80
CA ILE A 173 1.09 12.11 -4.74
C ILE A 173 -0.22 12.61 -5.34
N SER A 174 -0.94 13.47 -4.61
CA SER A 174 -2.32 13.91 -4.87
C SER A 174 -2.60 14.58 -6.23
N ASN A 175 -1.64 14.59 -7.15
CA ASN A 175 -1.61 15.55 -8.22
C ASN A 175 -2.16 14.97 -9.54
N ALA A 176 -1.91 13.70 -9.90
CA ALA A 176 -2.60 13.06 -11.03
C ALA A 176 -2.37 11.54 -11.08
N VAL A 177 -3.38 10.78 -11.52
CA VAL A 177 -3.30 9.31 -11.68
C VAL A 177 -2.28 8.92 -12.75
N GLU A 178 -2.12 9.73 -13.80
CA GLU A 178 -1.12 9.50 -14.86
C GLU A 178 0.34 9.56 -14.36
N ASN A 179 0.57 10.20 -13.20
CA ASN A 179 1.89 10.30 -12.60
C ASN A 179 2.18 9.16 -11.61
N TRP A 180 1.22 8.25 -11.42
CA TRP A 180 1.35 7.20 -10.43
C TRP A 180 2.22 6.06 -10.97
N ARG A 181 3.50 6.09 -10.58
CA ARG A 181 4.52 5.14 -11.02
C ARG A 181 4.95 4.26 -9.85
N LEU A 182 5.19 2.97 -10.12
CA LEU A 182 5.81 2.07 -9.13
C LEU A 182 7.25 2.48 -8.81
N GLY A 183 7.96 3.06 -9.79
CA GLY A 183 9.38 3.41 -9.64
C GLY A 183 10.29 2.18 -9.53
N ILE A 184 9.86 1.03 -10.06
CA ILE A 184 10.67 -0.21 -10.13
C ILE A 184 10.68 -0.76 -11.56
N LYS A 185 11.76 -1.45 -11.89
CA LYS A 185 11.85 -2.33 -13.06
C LYS A 185 10.98 -3.56 -12.79
N LEU A 186 10.18 -3.90 -13.78
CA LEU A 186 9.25 -5.01 -13.76
C LEU A 186 9.97 -6.33 -13.45
N ASN A 187 9.41 -7.11 -12.51
CA ASN A 187 9.95 -8.39 -12.04
C ASN A 187 11.41 -8.35 -11.53
N CYS A 188 11.95 -7.18 -11.23
CA CYS A 188 13.30 -7.06 -10.69
C CYS A 188 13.36 -7.59 -9.26
N GLN A 189 13.88 -8.79 -9.09
CA GLN A 189 13.91 -9.46 -7.79
C GLN A 189 14.73 -8.72 -6.73
N THR A 190 15.77 -7.99 -7.16
CA THR A 190 16.56 -7.15 -6.26
C THR A 190 15.70 -6.00 -5.69
N GLN A 191 15.00 -5.25 -6.55
CA GLN A 191 14.09 -4.18 -6.13
C GLN A 191 12.92 -4.70 -5.30
N LEU A 192 12.33 -5.83 -5.68
CA LEU A 192 11.23 -6.45 -4.91
C LEU A 192 11.70 -6.93 -3.53
N LYS A 193 12.90 -7.50 -3.44
CA LYS A 193 13.51 -7.90 -2.16
C LYS A 193 13.81 -6.69 -1.30
N PHE A 194 14.33 -5.61 -1.90
CA PHE A 194 14.53 -4.34 -1.22
C PHE A 194 13.22 -3.81 -0.65
N LEU A 195 12.16 -3.71 -1.46
CA LEU A 195 10.86 -3.17 -1.02
C LEU A 195 10.26 -4.00 0.12
N ARG A 196 10.37 -5.33 0.02
CA ARG A 196 9.95 -6.26 1.08
C ARG A 196 10.66 -5.99 2.41
N GLY A 197 11.97 -5.74 2.39
CA GLY A 197 12.74 -5.34 3.57
C GLY A 197 12.32 -3.95 4.07
N ASN A 198 12.20 -3.00 3.15
CA ASN A 198 11.86 -1.60 3.43
C ASN A 198 10.44 -1.43 3.99
N TYR A 199 9.51 -2.34 3.71
CA TYR A 199 8.19 -2.34 4.35
C TYR A 199 8.19 -3.10 5.68
N CYS A 200 9.00 -4.15 5.81
CA CYS A 200 9.10 -4.92 7.06
C CYS A 200 9.62 -4.04 8.20
N ALA A 201 10.65 -3.23 7.96
CA ALA A 201 11.26 -2.37 8.97
C ALA A 201 10.28 -1.38 9.64
N PRO A 202 9.57 -0.50 8.90
CA PRO A 202 8.62 0.44 9.49
C PRO A 202 7.43 -0.28 10.13
N ILE A 203 6.96 -1.41 9.59
CA ILE A 203 5.90 -2.22 10.24
C ILE A 203 6.34 -2.72 11.63
N LEU A 204 7.60 -3.18 11.74
CA LEU A 204 8.16 -3.66 13.00
C LEU A 204 8.44 -2.52 13.98
N ALA A 205 8.87 -1.36 13.48
CA ALA A 205 9.27 -0.22 14.31
C ALA A 205 8.12 0.73 14.67
N ALA A 206 6.98 0.69 13.97
CA ALA A 206 5.90 1.65 14.14
C ALA A 206 5.43 1.75 15.60
N GLU A 207 5.12 2.96 16.06
CA GLU A 207 4.73 3.22 17.46
C GLU A 207 3.46 2.49 17.86
N ASN A 208 2.55 2.30 16.91
CA ASN A 208 1.32 1.54 17.11
C ASN A 208 1.57 0.03 17.28
N ASN A 209 2.75 -0.50 16.93
CA ASN A 209 3.11 -1.88 17.23
C ASN A 209 3.43 -2.03 18.72
N MET A 210 2.54 -2.70 19.45
CA MET A 210 2.70 -2.96 20.89
C MET A 210 3.97 -3.73 21.27
N LEU A 211 4.62 -4.38 20.30
CA LEU A 211 5.88 -5.10 20.49
C LEU A 211 7.09 -4.41 19.83
N ASN A 212 6.98 -3.16 19.38
CA ASN A 212 8.05 -2.46 18.66
C ASN A 212 9.40 -2.49 19.39
N HIS A 213 9.40 -2.32 20.72
CA HIS A 213 10.59 -2.37 21.58
C HIS A 213 11.35 -3.70 21.51
N LEU A 214 10.67 -4.81 21.19
CA LEU A 214 11.28 -6.13 20.98
C LEU A 214 11.72 -6.35 19.54
N CYS A 215 11.24 -5.53 18.62
CA CYS A 215 11.46 -5.65 17.19
C CYS A 215 12.50 -4.67 16.64
N MET A 216 12.93 -3.67 17.41
CA MET A 216 13.87 -2.63 16.95
C MET A 216 15.13 -3.18 16.31
N SER A 217 15.79 -4.17 16.93
CA SER A 217 17.02 -4.74 16.35
C SER A 217 16.78 -5.46 15.02
N VAL A 218 15.60 -6.05 14.84
CA VAL A 218 15.21 -6.71 13.58
C VAL A 218 14.80 -5.67 12.54
N ALA A 219 14.11 -4.61 12.95
CA ALA A 219 13.80 -3.48 12.09
C ALA A 219 15.08 -2.80 11.58
N ASP A 220 16.05 -2.55 12.45
CA ASP A 220 17.36 -1.99 12.10
C ASP A 220 18.11 -2.87 11.11
N MET A 221 18.13 -4.20 11.32
CA MET A 221 18.72 -5.12 10.33
C MET A 221 18.05 -5.00 8.96
N HIS A 222 16.71 -4.88 8.92
CA HIS A 222 15.99 -4.68 7.66
C HIS A 222 16.27 -3.32 7.02
N TYR A 223 16.39 -2.25 7.81
CA TYR A 223 16.82 -0.94 7.33
C TYR A 223 18.22 -1.01 6.72
N GLN A 224 19.20 -1.55 7.44
CA GLN A 224 20.59 -1.64 6.95
C GLN A 224 20.69 -2.47 5.66
N LEU A 225 19.99 -3.60 5.59
CA LEU A 225 19.93 -4.42 4.36
C LEU A 225 19.29 -3.68 3.18
N SER A 226 18.36 -2.76 3.44
CA SER A 226 17.83 -1.87 2.41
C SER A 226 18.87 -0.81 2.01
N PHE A 227 19.58 -0.17 2.94
CA PHE A 227 20.57 0.88 2.62
C PHE A 227 21.87 0.38 1.98
N GLU A 228 22.35 -0.83 2.32
CA GLU A 228 23.58 -1.40 1.76
C GLU A 228 23.46 -1.75 0.27
N ASP A 229 22.24 -1.92 -0.25
CA ASP A 229 22.00 -2.13 -1.67
C ASP A 229 21.80 -0.79 -2.40
N SER A 230 22.79 0.09 -2.30
CA SER A 230 22.82 1.42 -2.96
C SER A 230 22.81 1.34 -4.51
N SER A 231 22.80 0.13 -5.06
CA SER A 231 22.66 -0.17 -6.50
C SER A 231 21.19 -0.24 -6.94
N VAL A 232 20.27 -0.27 -5.98
CA VAL A 232 18.83 -0.36 -6.21
C VAL A 232 18.29 1.03 -6.56
N ASP A 233 18.21 1.29 -7.86
CA ASP A 233 17.57 2.48 -8.45
C ASP A 233 16.04 2.41 -8.22
N ILE A 234 15.62 2.69 -6.99
CA ILE A 234 14.22 2.94 -6.65
C ILE A 234 14.09 4.43 -6.49
N VAL A 235 13.37 5.07 -7.41
CA VAL A 235 13.06 6.50 -7.31
C VAL A 235 12.26 6.70 -6.02
N PRO A 236 12.80 7.39 -5.00
CA PRO A 236 12.05 7.71 -3.80
C PRO A 236 10.92 8.68 -4.18
N PRO A 237 9.70 8.48 -3.67
CA PRO A 237 8.54 9.27 -4.07
C PRO A 237 8.73 10.80 -3.92
N TRP A 238 9.63 11.24 -3.04
CA TRP A 238 9.89 12.65 -2.76
C TRP A 238 10.96 13.33 -3.63
N ILE A 239 11.72 12.59 -4.47
CA ILE A 239 12.79 13.22 -5.28
C ILE A 239 12.24 14.19 -6.34
N ASN A 240 10.98 14.04 -6.77
CA ASN A 240 10.36 14.99 -7.69
C ASN A 240 9.93 16.32 -7.05
N GLU A 241 9.90 16.44 -5.72
CA GLU A 241 9.57 17.71 -5.05
C GLU A 241 10.81 18.61 -4.86
N ILE A 242 12.02 18.05 -4.85
CA ILE A 242 13.25 18.83 -4.64
C ILE A 242 13.71 19.55 -5.93
N ILE A 243 13.38 19.01 -7.10
CA ILE A 243 13.86 19.58 -8.38
C ILE A 243 13.01 20.79 -8.81
N VAL A 244 11.76 20.91 -8.36
CA VAL A 244 10.88 22.03 -8.75
C VAL A 244 11.17 23.32 -7.97
N GLU A 245 11.84 23.25 -6.81
CA GLU A 245 12.19 24.44 -6.01
C GLU A 245 13.52 25.12 -6.42
N TYR A 246 14.23 24.63 -7.44
CA TYR A 246 15.51 25.20 -7.89
C TYR A 246 15.54 25.71 -9.34
N GLU A 247 14.38 25.82 -10.01
CA GLU A 247 14.25 26.53 -11.28
C GLU A 247 13.34 27.76 -11.11
N GLU A 248 13.86 28.80 -10.44
CA GLU A 248 13.47 30.21 -10.64
C GLU A 248 14.65 31.02 -11.16
#